data_AF-A0AB34BJ36-F1
#
_entry.id   AF-A0AB34BJ36-F1
#
_cell.length_a   1.000
_cell.length_b   1.000
_cell.length_c   1.000
_cell.angle_alpha   90.00
_cell.angle_beta   90.00
_cell.angle_gamma   90.00
#
_symmetry.space_group_name_H-M   'P 1'
#
loop_
_entity.id
_entity.type
_entity.pdbx_description
1 polymer ?
#
loop_
_entity_poly.entity_id
_entity_poly.type
_entity_poly.pdbx_seq_one_letter_code
_entity_poly.pdbx_strand_id
1 'polypeptide(L)'
;IYKTSPVQVSLTPQEADLLEKPMIVEMALQPQGGMDVNVKIGDDEFQKHFEKLPAVFPTDRGTLAFFLTPDSISSSKRTLEETTDSEKTTRNITATINKPLAVAKAYCKNMTIEPTSKTTSVAVISLKNSNVQRGKDFINKLLEMYNINTNNDKNEVAQKTAEFINERISIISKELGSTEKDLESFKRGAGITDLTSDAQIALTGSAEYEKKRVENQTQINLLQDLQKYMQNEGYEVLPSNIGLQDLNLAAAINRYNEVLVERKRLLRTSTENNPTIINLDTSIHAMKENVQVSLDRVLRGLLITKADLDREANRYSRRISEAPGQEREFVSIARQQEIKAGLYLMLLQKREENAITLAATANNAKIIDDAIADDTPVSPRGKIIYLVALVLGIGIPVGIIYLLELTKFKIEGRSDVEKLTCVPIVGDIPLTDEKQGTIAVFENHNNLMSETFRNIRTNLQFMLENDKKVILVTSTVSGEGKSFISANLAIS
;
A
#
# COMPACT_ATOMS: atom_id res chain seq x y z
N ILE A 1 -0.35 -1.63 -21.70
CA ILE A 1 -1.50 -0.81 -21.27
C ILE A 1 -1.62 0.41 -22.18
N TYR A 2 -0.59 1.24 -22.32
CA TYR A 2 -0.63 2.40 -23.23
C TYR A 2 0.00 2.06 -24.59
N LYS A 3 -0.76 2.18 -25.69
CA LYS A 3 -0.32 1.91 -27.09
C LYS A 3 -0.24 3.18 -27.95
N THR A 4 -0.33 4.33 -27.32
CA THR A 4 -0.47 5.65 -27.97
C THR A 4 0.86 6.41 -28.09
N SER A 5 1.97 5.83 -27.63
CA SER A 5 3.30 6.41 -27.85
C SER A 5 3.82 5.96 -29.21
N PRO A 6 4.35 6.85 -30.07
CA PRO A 6 4.94 6.47 -31.35
C PRO A 6 6.31 5.79 -31.20
N VAL A 7 6.99 6.01 -30.07
CA VAL A 7 8.26 5.36 -29.71
C VAL A 7 8.15 4.74 -28.32
N GLN A 8 8.56 3.49 -28.19
CA GLN A 8 8.73 2.79 -26.92
C GLN A 8 10.20 2.81 -26.51
N VAL A 9 10.47 3.36 -25.32
CA VAL A 9 11.79 3.32 -24.68
C VAL A 9 11.79 2.24 -23.62
N SER A 10 12.81 1.38 -23.62
CA SER A 10 12.97 0.35 -22.60
C SER A 10 14.38 0.32 -22.02
N LEU A 11 14.44 0.14 -20.70
CA LEU A 11 15.64 -0.18 -19.92
C LEU A 11 15.28 -1.40 -19.05
N THR A 12 16.25 -2.29 -18.79
CA THR A 12 15.95 -3.46 -17.95
C THR A 12 15.66 -3.02 -16.50
N PRO A 13 14.77 -3.72 -15.77
CA PRO A 13 14.51 -3.36 -14.37
C PRO A 13 15.75 -3.39 -13.48
N GLN A 14 16.69 -4.30 -13.76
CA GLN A 14 17.94 -4.47 -13.03
C GLN A 14 18.86 -3.25 -13.19
N GLU A 15 18.98 -2.72 -14.41
CA GLU A 15 19.73 -1.47 -14.66
C GLU A 15 19.00 -0.26 -14.07
N ALA A 16 17.67 -0.21 -14.20
CA ALA A 16 16.86 0.89 -13.66
C ALA A 16 16.95 1.01 -12.13
N ASP A 17 17.16 -0.09 -11.40
CA ASP A 17 17.32 -0.09 -9.95
C ASP A 17 18.66 0.51 -9.49
N LEU A 18 19.67 0.58 -10.36
CA LEU A 18 20.97 1.20 -10.09
C LEU A 18 20.95 2.72 -10.29
N LEU A 19 19.85 3.28 -10.82
CA LEU A 19 19.72 4.72 -11.02
C LEU A 19 19.57 5.47 -9.68
N GLU A 20 20.43 6.46 -9.45
CA GLU A 20 20.34 7.36 -8.30
C GLU A 20 19.30 8.48 -8.51
N LYS A 21 19.20 8.98 -9.75
CA LYS A 21 18.27 10.04 -10.18
C LYS A 21 17.44 9.55 -11.38
N PRO A 22 16.24 10.12 -11.62
CA PRO A 22 15.46 9.83 -12.82
C PRO A 22 16.25 10.11 -14.09
N MET A 23 16.19 9.20 -15.06
CA MET A 23 16.79 9.36 -16.38
C MET A 23 15.74 9.99 -17.30
N ILE A 24 16.05 11.15 -17.86
CA ILE A 24 15.18 11.88 -18.78
C ILE A 24 15.70 11.66 -20.19
N VAL A 25 14.86 11.13 -21.07
CA VAL A 25 15.19 10.82 -22.46
C VAL A 25 14.33 11.72 -23.35
N GLU A 26 14.94 12.78 -23.85
CA GLU A 26 14.36 13.69 -24.85
C GLU A 26 14.62 13.12 -26.24
N MET A 27 13.57 12.95 -27.04
CA MET A 27 13.63 12.37 -28.37
C MET A 27 12.96 13.30 -29.36
N ALA A 28 13.61 13.56 -30.49
CA ALA A 28 13.03 14.26 -31.63
C ALA A 28 12.90 13.27 -32.79
N LEU A 29 11.69 12.75 -33.01
CA LEU A 29 11.39 11.82 -34.08
C LEU A 29 11.13 12.59 -35.37
N GLN A 30 11.99 12.37 -36.37
CA GLN A 30 11.93 13.02 -37.67
C GLN A 30 10.93 12.29 -38.59
N PRO A 31 10.27 13.00 -39.54
CA PRO A 31 9.30 12.39 -40.46
C PRO A 31 9.88 11.23 -41.32
N GLN A 32 11.19 11.28 -41.58
CA GLN A 32 11.94 10.27 -42.34
C GLN A 32 12.28 8.99 -41.56
N GLY A 33 11.87 8.90 -40.29
CA GLY A 33 12.08 7.73 -39.43
C GLY A 33 13.37 7.74 -38.60
N GLY A 34 14.22 8.75 -38.80
CA GLY A 34 15.37 9.04 -37.94
C GLY A 34 14.95 9.67 -36.61
N MET A 35 15.81 9.56 -35.60
CA MET A 35 15.53 10.05 -34.25
C MET A 35 16.79 10.63 -33.61
N ASP A 36 16.70 11.88 -33.15
CA ASP A 36 17.70 12.48 -32.27
C ASP A 36 17.34 12.18 -30.83
N VAL A 37 18.29 11.68 -30.04
CA VAL A 37 18.09 11.32 -28.64
C VAL A 37 19.06 12.08 -27.77
N ASN A 38 18.54 12.70 -26.73
CA ASN A 38 19.29 13.33 -25.66
C ASN A 38 18.89 12.72 -24.32
N VAL A 39 19.84 12.13 -23.60
CA VAL A 39 19.65 11.47 -22.32
C VAL A 39 20.33 12.28 -21.23
N LYS A 40 19.56 12.71 -20.23
CA LYS A 40 20.04 13.45 -19.06
C LYS A 40 19.87 12.63 -17.79
N ILE A 41 20.95 12.49 -17.02
CA ILE A 41 20.97 11.78 -15.73
C ILE A 41 21.72 12.65 -14.72
N GLY A 42 20.99 13.42 -13.92
CA GLY A 42 21.62 14.38 -13.03
C GLY A 42 22.36 15.47 -13.83
N ASP A 43 23.68 15.47 -13.76
CA ASP A 43 24.55 16.44 -14.46
C ASP A 43 25.16 15.85 -15.75
N ASP A 44 25.02 14.54 -15.98
CA ASP A 44 25.53 13.86 -17.16
C ASP A 44 24.53 13.95 -18.33
N GLU A 45 25.03 14.27 -19.52
CA GLU A 45 24.24 14.40 -20.75
C GLU A 45 24.87 13.58 -21.89
N PHE A 46 24.05 12.74 -22.53
CA PHE A 46 24.47 11.87 -23.64
C PHE A 46 23.59 12.08 -24.85
N GLN A 47 24.18 12.44 -25.99
CA GLN A 47 23.45 12.71 -27.23
C GLN A 47 23.84 11.71 -28.31
N LYS A 48 22.83 11.23 -29.07
CA LYS A 48 23.06 10.33 -30.20
C LYS A 48 21.96 10.48 -31.26
N HIS A 49 22.37 10.54 -32.52
CA HIS A 49 21.49 10.47 -33.68
C HIS A 49 21.33 9.03 -34.16
N PHE A 50 20.11 8.64 -34.54
CA PHE A 50 19.80 7.35 -35.15
C PHE A 50 19.10 7.56 -36.50
N GLU A 51 19.63 6.95 -37.55
CA GLU A 51 19.01 7.03 -38.89
C GLU A 51 17.71 6.20 -38.99
N LYS A 52 17.59 5.13 -38.19
CA LYS A 52 16.44 4.20 -38.23
C LYS A 52 16.23 3.51 -36.88
N LEU A 53 14.98 3.13 -36.61
CA LEU A 53 14.56 2.31 -35.47
C LEU A 53 14.19 0.88 -35.90
N PRO A 54 14.36 -0.16 -35.05
CA PRO A 54 14.78 -0.08 -33.65
C PRO A 54 16.27 0.23 -33.49
N ALA A 55 16.61 0.91 -32.40
CA ALA A 55 17.98 1.31 -32.10
C ALA A 55 18.33 1.10 -30.63
N VAL A 56 19.63 0.99 -30.34
CA VAL A 56 20.15 0.76 -29.00
C VAL A 56 21.19 1.83 -28.66
N PHE A 57 21.10 2.38 -27.46
CA PHE A 57 22.02 3.35 -26.91
C PHE A 57 22.64 2.81 -25.61
N PRO A 58 23.82 2.18 -25.67
CA PRO A 58 24.58 1.85 -24.48
C PRO A 58 25.08 3.14 -23.82
N THR A 59 24.74 3.33 -22.54
CA THR A 59 25.26 4.39 -21.67
C THR A 59 26.06 3.75 -20.54
N ASP A 60 26.81 4.55 -19.79
CA ASP A 60 27.51 4.13 -18.57
C ASP A 60 26.55 3.64 -17.46
N ARG A 61 25.26 4.02 -17.53
CA ARG A 61 24.20 3.64 -16.59
C ARG A 61 23.21 2.61 -17.13
N GLY A 62 23.54 1.94 -18.22
CA GLY A 62 22.74 0.85 -18.80
C GLY A 62 22.41 1.04 -20.28
N THR A 63 21.72 0.07 -20.86
CA THR A 63 21.46 0.04 -22.31
C THR A 63 20.01 0.39 -22.63
N LEU A 64 19.79 1.54 -23.26
CA LEU A 64 18.47 1.96 -23.73
C LEU A 64 18.15 1.33 -25.08
N ALA A 65 16.96 0.76 -25.21
CA ALA A 65 16.43 0.30 -26.50
C ALA A 65 15.19 1.10 -26.89
N PHE A 66 15.12 1.42 -28.18
CA PHE A 66 14.08 2.24 -28.79
C PHE A 66 13.37 1.44 -29.88
N PHE A 67 12.05 1.38 -29.81
CA PHE A 67 11.21 0.66 -30.79
C PHE A 67 10.14 1.60 -31.35
N LEU A 68 9.88 1.49 -32.65
CA LEU A 68 8.70 2.11 -33.25
C LEU A 68 7.47 1.29 -32.91
N THR A 69 6.44 1.97 -32.42
CA THR A 69 5.14 1.37 -32.14
C THR A 69 4.12 1.88 -33.17
N PRO A 70 3.31 1.01 -33.79
CA PRO A 70 2.20 1.44 -34.63
C PRO A 70 1.22 2.24 -33.75
N ASP A 71 1.26 3.56 -33.90
CA ASP A 71 0.48 4.49 -33.10
C ASP A 71 -1.02 4.30 -33.38
N SER A 72 -1.81 4.11 -32.32
CA SER A 72 -3.27 3.97 -32.45
C SER A 72 -3.93 5.30 -32.83
N ILE A 73 -3.26 6.44 -32.58
CA ILE A 73 -3.80 7.78 -32.85
C ILE A 73 -3.75 8.14 -34.34
N SER A 74 -2.89 7.50 -35.15
CA SER A 74 -2.90 7.74 -36.60
C SER A 74 -4.04 7.03 -37.34
N SER A 75 -4.67 6.03 -36.71
CA SER A 75 -5.71 5.19 -37.35
C SER A 75 -7.14 5.56 -36.94
N SER A 76 -7.36 6.31 -35.85
CA SER A 76 -8.70 6.75 -35.46
C SER A 76 -8.98 8.19 -35.85
N LYS A 77 -9.74 8.35 -36.95
CA LYS A 77 -10.44 9.59 -37.36
C LYS A 77 -9.56 10.81 -37.68
N ARG A 78 -8.99 10.81 -38.89
CA ARG A 78 -9.14 11.97 -39.76
C ARG A 78 -10.17 11.61 -40.83
N THR A 79 -11.40 12.04 -40.59
CA THR A 79 -12.35 12.33 -41.68
C THR A 79 -11.61 13.23 -42.66
N LEU A 80 -11.59 12.81 -43.93
CA LEU A 80 -11.04 13.59 -45.03
C LEU A 80 -11.57 15.02 -44.96
N GLU A 81 -10.69 16.00 -44.76
CA GLU A 81 -10.75 17.36 -45.33
C GLU A 81 -9.73 18.36 -44.73
N GLU A 82 -8.94 18.00 -43.71
CA GLU A 82 -7.84 18.85 -43.22
C GLU A 82 -6.52 18.06 -43.06
N THR A 83 -5.89 17.70 -44.16
CA THR A 83 -4.56 17.07 -44.16
C THR A 83 -3.64 17.70 -45.19
N THR A 84 -2.97 18.79 -44.81
CA THR A 84 -1.75 19.22 -45.52
C THR A 84 -0.57 19.64 -44.63
N ASP A 85 -0.69 19.75 -43.30
CA ASP A 85 0.44 20.26 -42.46
C ASP A 85 1.01 19.34 -41.37
N SER A 86 0.34 18.24 -40.97
CA SER A 86 0.87 17.39 -39.87
C SER A 86 1.83 16.27 -40.28
N GLU A 87 2.12 16.08 -41.57
CA GLU A 87 3.02 15.01 -42.05
C GLU A 87 4.50 15.41 -42.10
N LYS A 88 4.84 16.69 -41.84
CA LYS A 88 6.22 17.22 -41.92
C LYS A 88 6.83 17.69 -40.61
N THR A 89 6.12 17.57 -39.49
CA THR A 89 6.60 18.11 -38.21
C THR A 89 7.33 17.07 -37.38
N THR A 90 8.58 17.36 -37.01
CA THR A 90 9.35 16.60 -36.01
C THR A 90 8.54 16.47 -34.72
N ARG A 91 8.37 15.24 -34.23
CA ARG A 91 7.65 14.97 -32.98
C ARG A 91 8.63 14.92 -31.81
N ASN A 92 8.50 15.88 -30.90
CA ASN A 92 9.29 15.89 -29.67
C ASN A 92 8.59 15.05 -28.59
N ILE A 93 9.30 14.07 -28.05
CA ILE A 93 8.79 13.09 -27.10
C ILE A 93 9.76 13.06 -25.92
N THR A 94 9.24 13.15 -24.70
CA THR A 94 10.06 12.99 -23.49
C THR A 94 9.63 11.73 -22.76
N ALA A 95 10.58 10.83 -22.50
CA ALA A 95 10.40 9.68 -21.64
C ALA A 95 11.16 9.89 -20.33
N THR A 96 10.62 9.39 -19.23
CA THR A 96 11.29 9.42 -17.92
C THR A 96 11.35 8.02 -17.35
N ILE A 97 12.56 7.52 -17.13
CA ILE A 97 12.81 6.23 -16.51
C ILE A 97 13.17 6.46 -15.05
N ASN A 98 12.41 5.83 -14.16
CA ASN A 98 12.55 5.97 -12.72
C ASN A 98 12.91 4.63 -12.10
N LYS A 99 13.58 4.66 -10.95
CA LYS A 99 13.83 3.48 -10.13
C LYS A 99 12.50 2.81 -9.70
N PRO A 100 12.24 1.55 -10.08
CA PRO A 100 10.98 0.86 -9.81
C PRO A 100 10.53 0.94 -8.34
N LEU A 101 11.45 0.65 -7.41
CA LEU A 101 11.13 0.68 -5.97
C LEU A 101 10.76 2.09 -5.47
N ALA A 102 11.39 3.13 -6.01
CA ALA A 102 11.07 4.51 -5.65
C ALA A 102 9.67 4.90 -6.12
N VAL A 103 9.30 4.49 -7.34
CA VAL A 103 7.96 4.66 -7.88
C VAL A 103 6.94 3.91 -7.02
N ALA A 104 7.19 2.64 -6.71
CA ALA A 104 6.30 1.84 -5.87
C ALA A 104 6.06 2.49 -4.50
N LYS A 105 7.13 2.97 -3.83
CA LYS A 105 7.01 3.71 -2.55
C LYS A 105 6.18 4.98 -2.69
N ALA A 106 6.35 5.73 -3.78
CA ALA A 106 5.57 6.94 -4.04
C ALA A 106 4.07 6.62 -4.22
N TYR A 107 3.73 5.54 -4.95
CA TYR A 107 2.36 5.08 -5.08
C TYR A 107 1.79 4.61 -3.73
N CYS A 108 2.53 3.84 -2.94
CA CYS A 108 2.10 3.43 -1.60
C CYS A 108 1.82 4.64 -0.69
N LYS A 109 2.63 5.70 -0.75
CA LYS A 109 2.42 6.92 0.04
C LYS A 109 1.18 7.71 -0.40
N ASN A 110 0.88 7.69 -1.70
CA ASN A 110 -0.23 8.42 -2.30
C ASN A 110 -1.54 7.62 -2.35
N MET A 111 -1.49 6.36 -1.92
CA MET A 111 -2.62 5.43 -1.89
C MET A 111 -3.12 5.24 -0.46
N THR A 112 -4.43 5.18 -0.29
CA THR A 112 -5.08 4.86 0.98
C THR A 112 -6.04 3.70 0.77
N ILE A 113 -6.07 2.80 1.75
CA ILE A 113 -6.98 1.65 1.79
C ILE A 113 -7.69 1.71 3.12
N GLU A 114 -8.99 2.02 3.09
CA GLU A 114 -9.79 2.21 4.29
C GLU A 114 -11.06 1.35 4.21
N PRO A 115 -11.44 0.63 5.27
CA PRO A 115 -12.72 -0.07 5.30
C PRO A 115 -13.87 0.95 5.30
N THR A 116 -14.94 0.66 4.57
CA THR A 116 -16.13 1.54 4.55
C THR A 116 -16.78 1.63 5.93
N SER A 117 -16.69 0.57 6.73
CA SER A 117 -17.13 0.51 8.13
C SER A 117 -16.37 -0.58 8.88
N LYS A 118 -16.30 -0.49 10.21
CA LYS A 118 -15.69 -1.51 11.10
C LYS A 118 -16.40 -2.86 11.03
N THR A 119 -17.63 -2.91 10.53
CA THR A 119 -18.47 -4.12 10.48
C THR A 119 -18.58 -4.70 9.07
N THR A 120 -17.97 -4.08 8.06
CA THR A 120 -18.09 -4.49 6.66
C THR A 120 -16.76 -4.97 6.10
N SER A 121 -16.79 -6.01 5.27
CA SER A 121 -15.63 -6.50 4.51
C SER A 121 -15.31 -5.69 3.25
N VAL A 122 -15.96 -4.52 3.08
CA VAL A 122 -15.75 -3.63 1.92
C VAL A 122 -14.65 -2.65 2.26
N ALA A 123 -13.65 -2.57 1.38
CA ALA A 123 -12.55 -1.61 1.46
C ALA A 123 -12.57 -0.67 0.26
N VAL A 124 -12.37 0.62 0.52
CA VAL A 124 -12.24 1.65 -0.51
C VAL A 124 -10.75 1.92 -0.72
N ILE A 125 -10.32 1.77 -1.97
CA ILE A 125 -8.95 2.05 -2.40
C ILE A 125 -8.97 3.38 -3.14
N SER A 126 -8.17 4.34 -2.66
CA SER A 126 -8.05 5.66 -3.27
C SER A 126 -6.60 5.95 -3.63
N LEU A 127 -6.35 6.55 -4.79
CA LEU A 127 -5.01 6.93 -5.24
C LEU A 127 -5.01 8.38 -5.72
N LYS A 128 -4.10 9.19 -5.17
CA LYS A 128 -3.83 10.53 -5.67
C LYS A 128 -2.83 10.46 -6.82
N ASN A 129 -3.27 10.85 -8.03
CA ASN A 129 -2.42 10.83 -9.21
C ASN A 129 -2.60 12.11 -10.05
N SER A 130 -1.55 12.54 -10.74
CA SER A 130 -1.62 13.69 -11.65
C SER A 130 -2.33 13.39 -12.97
N ASN A 131 -2.48 12.12 -13.33
CA ASN A 131 -3.23 11.68 -14.51
C ASN A 131 -4.34 10.72 -14.09
N VAL A 132 -5.58 11.04 -14.47
CA VAL A 132 -6.78 10.29 -14.13
C VAL A 132 -6.75 8.86 -14.68
N GLN A 133 -6.47 8.70 -15.99
CA GLN A 133 -6.42 7.39 -16.63
C GLN A 133 -5.34 6.51 -16.03
N ARG A 134 -4.15 7.08 -15.79
CA ARG A 134 -3.06 6.36 -15.12
C ARG A 134 -3.44 5.89 -13.72
N GLY A 135 -4.18 6.70 -12.97
CA GLY A 135 -4.68 6.33 -11.64
C GLY A 135 -5.66 5.15 -11.70
N LYS A 136 -6.64 5.20 -12.61
CA LYS A 136 -7.63 4.13 -12.82
C LYS A 136 -6.96 2.82 -13.24
N ASP A 137 -6.11 2.88 -14.26
CA ASP A 137 -5.39 1.72 -14.78
C ASP A 137 -4.48 1.09 -13.72
N PHE A 138 -3.83 1.92 -12.89
CA PHE A 138 -2.99 1.43 -11.80
C PHE A 138 -3.82 0.66 -10.76
N ILE A 139 -4.94 1.22 -10.27
CA ILE A 139 -5.79 0.54 -9.27
C ILE A 139 -6.34 -0.77 -9.84
N ASN A 140 -6.88 -0.74 -11.06
CA ASN A 140 -7.44 -1.92 -11.70
C ASN A 140 -6.37 -3.01 -11.89
N LYS A 141 -5.17 -2.62 -12.38
CA LYS A 141 -4.08 -3.57 -12.57
C LYS A 141 -3.50 -4.09 -11.26
N LEU A 142 -3.47 -3.27 -10.21
CA LEU A 142 -3.07 -3.69 -8.87
C LEU A 142 -4.00 -4.77 -8.33
N LEU A 143 -5.31 -4.59 -8.47
CA LEU A 143 -6.31 -5.58 -8.04
C LEU A 143 -6.25 -6.87 -8.88
N GLU A 144 -6.07 -6.74 -10.19
CA GLU A 144 -5.85 -7.90 -11.08
C GLU A 144 -4.63 -8.71 -10.64
N MET A 145 -3.48 -8.04 -10.43
CA MET A 145 -2.24 -8.69 -10.01
C MET A 145 -2.35 -9.26 -8.59
N TYR A 146 -3.08 -8.61 -7.69
CA TYR A 146 -3.36 -9.13 -6.35
C TYR A 146 -4.12 -10.46 -6.42
N ASN A 147 -5.21 -10.50 -7.19
CA ASN A 147 -6.01 -11.70 -7.38
C ASN A 147 -5.22 -12.82 -8.07
N ILE A 148 -4.44 -12.50 -9.12
CA ILE A 148 -3.58 -13.49 -9.79
C ILE A 148 -2.56 -14.08 -8.82
N ASN A 149 -1.85 -13.23 -8.06
CA ASN A 149 -0.85 -13.72 -7.11
C ASN A 149 -1.50 -14.59 -6.03
N THR A 150 -2.63 -14.17 -5.48
CA THR A 150 -3.31 -14.94 -4.43
C THR A 150 -3.87 -16.27 -4.96
N ASN A 151 -4.38 -16.28 -6.19
CA ASN A 151 -4.81 -17.52 -6.84
C ASN A 151 -3.62 -18.44 -7.13
N ASN A 152 -2.49 -17.91 -7.59
CA ASN A 152 -1.28 -18.70 -7.83
C ASN A 152 -0.75 -19.32 -6.53
N ASP A 153 -0.71 -18.55 -5.44
CA ASP A 153 -0.26 -19.02 -4.13
C ASP A 153 -1.16 -20.17 -3.62
N LYS A 154 -2.49 -20.04 -3.77
CA LYS A 154 -3.46 -21.10 -3.45
C LYS A 154 -3.31 -22.33 -4.35
N ASN A 155 -3.15 -22.11 -5.65
CA ASN A 155 -3.00 -23.17 -6.63
C ASN A 155 -1.72 -23.96 -6.41
N GLU A 156 -0.65 -23.35 -5.94
CA GLU A 156 0.60 -24.06 -5.62
C GLU A 156 0.40 -25.09 -4.50
N VAL A 157 -0.24 -24.70 -3.39
CA VAL A 157 -0.56 -25.63 -2.29
C VAL A 157 -1.51 -26.73 -2.76
N ALA A 158 -2.54 -26.37 -3.52
CA ALA A 158 -3.52 -27.32 -4.02
C ALA A 158 -2.90 -28.27 -5.07
N GLN A 159 -1.93 -27.81 -5.86
CA GLN A 159 -1.21 -28.65 -6.83
C GLN A 159 -0.34 -29.68 -6.10
N LYS A 160 0.46 -29.25 -5.11
CA LYS A 160 1.25 -30.18 -4.28
C LYS A 160 0.36 -31.17 -3.51
N THR A 161 -0.82 -30.71 -3.08
CA THR A 161 -1.83 -31.59 -2.49
C THR A 161 -2.35 -32.63 -3.50
N ALA A 162 -2.60 -32.24 -4.75
CA ALA A 162 -3.03 -33.15 -5.80
C ALA A 162 -1.94 -34.18 -6.15
N GLU A 163 -0.68 -33.73 -6.28
CA GLU A 163 0.49 -34.59 -6.54
C GLU A 163 0.59 -35.67 -5.45
N PHE A 164 0.57 -35.27 -4.18
CA PHE A 164 0.60 -36.18 -3.04
C PHE A 164 -0.57 -37.18 -3.04
N ILE A 165 -1.80 -36.71 -3.23
CA ILE A 165 -2.99 -37.58 -3.24
C ILE A 165 -2.93 -38.57 -4.41
N ASN A 166 -2.55 -38.12 -5.61
CA ASN A 166 -2.49 -38.97 -6.80
C ASN A 166 -1.41 -40.05 -6.69
N GLU A 167 -0.23 -39.71 -6.17
CA GLU A 167 0.82 -40.69 -5.89
C GLU A 167 0.30 -41.75 -4.91
N ARG A 168 -0.39 -41.32 -3.84
CA ARG A 168 -0.92 -42.25 -2.85
C ARG A 168 -2.04 -43.13 -3.39
N ILE A 169 -2.95 -42.57 -4.18
CA ILE A 169 -4.00 -43.34 -4.89
C ILE A 169 -3.37 -44.41 -5.76
N SER A 170 -2.28 -44.12 -6.48
CA SER A 170 -1.57 -45.10 -7.32
C SER A 170 -0.99 -46.26 -6.49
N ILE A 171 -0.36 -45.96 -5.36
CA ILE A 171 0.18 -46.98 -4.45
C ILE A 171 -0.95 -47.82 -3.85
N ILE A 172 -1.98 -47.19 -3.29
CA ILE A 172 -3.12 -47.88 -2.67
C ILE A 172 -3.91 -48.70 -3.68
N SER A 173 -4.08 -48.21 -4.92
CA SER A 173 -4.75 -48.97 -5.98
C SER A 173 -4.01 -50.26 -6.32
N LYS A 174 -2.67 -50.21 -6.41
CA LYS A 174 -1.84 -51.42 -6.62
C LYS A 174 -1.93 -52.37 -5.43
N GLU A 175 -1.84 -51.85 -4.22
CA GLU A 175 -1.95 -52.63 -2.99
C GLU A 175 -3.34 -53.24 -2.78
N LEU A 176 -4.40 -52.56 -3.21
CA LEU A 176 -5.78 -53.07 -3.15
C LEU A 176 -5.96 -54.18 -4.18
N GLY A 177 -5.50 -53.98 -5.43
CA GLY A 177 -5.56 -55.00 -6.46
C GLY A 177 -4.77 -56.27 -6.11
N SER A 178 -3.62 -56.13 -5.42
CA SER A 178 -2.91 -57.31 -4.91
C SER A 178 -3.70 -58.03 -3.82
N THR A 179 -4.29 -57.29 -2.87
CA THR A 179 -5.11 -57.87 -1.80
C THR A 179 -6.41 -58.49 -2.32
N GLU A 180 -7.04 -57.94 -3.36
CA GLU A 180 -8.20 -58.53 -4.02
C GLU A 180 -7.82 -59.84 -4.72
N LYS A 181 -6.66 -59.89 -5.38
CA LYS A 181 -6.14 -61.11 -6.00
C LYS A 181 -5.78 -62.18 -4.96
N ASP A 182 -5.21 -61.77 -3.83
CA ASP A 182 -4.92 -62.67 -2.70
C ASP A 182 -6.23 -63.23 -2.14
N LEU A 183 -7.26 -62.39 -1.99
CA LEU A 183 -8.60 -62.79 -1.54
C LEU A 183 -9.28 -63.76 -2.52
N GLU A 184 -9.20 -63.48 -3.83
CA GLU A 184 -9.73 -64.36 -4.88
C GLU A 184 -9.02 -65.72 -4.88
N SER A 185 -7.69 -65.70 -4.84
CA SER A 185 -6.86 -66.91 -4.81
C SER A 185 -7.15 -67.76 -3.58
N PHE A 186 -7.34 -67.11 -2.43
CA PHE A 186 -7.73 -67.76 -1.19
C PHE A 186 -9.13 -68.40 -1.29
N LYS A 187 -10.14 -67.66 -1.76
CA LYS A 187 -11.50 -68.18 -1.97
C LYS A 187 -11.53 -69.38 -2.92
N ARG A 188 -10.80 -69.30 -4.04
CA ARG A 188 -10.71 -70.40 -5.03
C ARG A 188 -9.99 -71.62 -4.48
N GLY A 189 -8.89 -71.42 -3.74
CA GLY A 189 -8.10 -72.50 -3.15
C GLY A 189 -8.80 -73.21 -1.99
N ALA A 190 -9.56 -72.47 -1.17
CA ALA A 190 -10.29 -73.00 -0.04
C ALA A 190 -11.71 -73.51 -0.40
N GLY A 191 -12.20 -73.27 -1.62
CA GLY A 191 -13.54 -73.68 -2.07
C GLY A 191 -14.69 -72.96 -1.35
N ILE A 192 -14.40 -71.84 -0.69
CA ILE A 192 -15.36 -71.05 0.10
C ILE A 192 -16.20 -70.22 -0.88
N THR A 193 -17.40 -70.71 -1.20
CA THR A 193 -18.34 -70.06 -2.13
C THR A 193 -19.46 -69.32 -1.41
N ASP A 194 -19.82 -69.76 -0.20
CA ASP A 194 -20.74 -69.07 0.69
C ASP A 194 -20.20 -69.05 2.11
N LEU A 195 -20.29 -67.88 2.74
CA LEU A 195 -19.86 -67.61 4.10
C LEU A 195 -20.79 -68.38 5.06
N THR A 196 -20.26 -69.17 5.98
CA THR A 196 -21.06 -69.66 7.11
C THR A 196 -21.59 -68.45 7.89
N SER A 197 -22.89 -68.45 8.19
CA SER A 197 -23.59 -67.37 8.94
C SER A 197 -22.85 -66.95 10.22
N ASP A 198 -22.06 -67.83 10.81
CA ASP A 198 -21.28 -67.60 12.02
C ASP A 198 -20.12 -66.62 11.83
N ALA A 199 -19.45 -66.61 10.67
CA ALA A 199 -18.39 -65.63 10.37
C ALA A 199 -18.96 -64.21 10.17
N GLN A 200 -20.19 -64.09 9.65
CA GLN A 200 -20.87 -62.80 9.49
C GLN A 200 -21.38 -62.23 10.82
N ILE A 201 -21.82 -63.10 11.74
CA ILE A 201 -22.23 -62.74 13.12
C ILE A 201 -21.01 -62.32 13.96
N ALA A 202 -19.87 -63.00 13.79
CA ALA A 202 -18.61 -62.59 14.43
C ALA A 202 -18.13 -61.21 13.96
N LEU A 203 -18.39 -60.87 12.68
CA LEU A 203 -18.07 -59.57 12.10
C LEU A 203 -18.97 -58.44 12.64
N THR A 204 -20.26 -58.71 12.88
CA THR A 204 -21.24 -57.69 13.31
C THR A 204 -21.11 -57.29 14.77
N GLY A 205 -20.74 -58.20 15.68
CA GLY A 205 -20.52 -57.89 17.10
C GLY A 205 -19.27 -57.05 17.40
N SER A 206 -18.31 -56.98 16.46
CA SER A 206 -17.05 -56.24 16.56
C SER A 206 -16.91 -55.13 15.49
N ALA A 207 -17.93 -54.92 14.67
CA ALA A 207 -17.88 -54.04 13.50
C ALA A 207 -17.51 -52.59 13.85
N GLU A 208 -18.00 -52.07 14.98
CA GLU A 208 -17.70 -50.68 15.39
C GLU A 208 -16.23 -50.48 15.77
N TYR A 209 -15.65 -51.43 16.51
CA TYR A 209 -14.23 -51.38 16.87
C TYR A 209 -13.33 -51.64 15.67
N GLU A 210 -13.74 -52.53 14.77
CA GLU A 210 -13.01 -52.78 13.54
C GLU A 210 -13.00 -51.53 12.65
N LYS A 211 -14.14 -50.84 12.51
CA LYS A 211 -14.22 -49.54 11.82
C LYS A 211 -13.24 -48.52 12.42
N LYS A 212 -13.22 -48.38 13.75
CA LYS A 212 -12.27 -47.47 14.44
C LYS A 212 -10.80 -47.86 14.21
N ARG A 213 -10.50 -49.16 14.13
CA ARG A 213 -9.15 -49.66 13.78
C ARG A 213 -8.78 -49.30 12.35
N VAL A 214 -9.69 -49.49 11.41
CA VAL A 214 -9.49 -49.11 10.01
C VAL A 214 -9.24 -47.61 9.87
N GLU A 215 -10.07 -46.78 10.51
CA GLU A 215 -9.91 -45.32 10.51
C GLU A 215 -8.57 -44.90 11.13
N ASN A 216 -8.20 -45.44 12.29
CA ASN A 216 -6.95 -45.13 12.95
C ASN A 216 -5.71 -45.58 12.13
N GLN A 217 -5.77 -46.76 11.51
CA GLN A 217 -4.70 -47.25 10.64
C GLN A 217 -4.55 -46.40 9.37
N THR A 218 -5.66 -45.93 8.81
CA THR A 218 -5.70 -44.99 7.69
C THR A 218 -4.96 -43.70 8.03
N GLN A 219 -5.22 -43.13 9.22
CA GLN A 219 -4.52 -41.93 9.70
C GLN A 219 -3.02 -42.18 9.90
N ILE A 220 -2.63 -43.31 10.49
CA ILE A 220 -1.21 -43.69 10.66
C ILE A 220 -0.49 -43.74 9.31
N ASN A 221 -1.08 -44.42 8.32
CA ASN A 221 -0.48 -44.55 7.00
C ASN A 221 -0.28 -43.17 6.36
N LEU A 222 -1.31 -42.31 6.41
CA LEU A 222 -1.27 -40.96 5.87
C LEU A 222 -0.16 -40.10 6.50
N LEU A 223 -0.02 -40.16 7.83
CA LEU A 223 1.03 -39.45 8.57
C LEU A 223 2.43 -39.94 8.22
N GLN A 224 2.63 -41.25 8.08
CA GLN A 224 3.92 -41.82 7.66
C GLN A 224 4.29 -41.39 6.24
N ASP A 225 3.33 -41.34 5.33
CA ASP A 225 3.58 -40.90 3.97
C ASP A 225 3.86 -39.39 3.91
N LEU A 226 3.15 -38.58 4.69
CA LEU A 226 3.46 -37.16 4.85
C LEU A 226 4.87 -36.95 5.44
N GLN A 227 5.28 -37.78 6.40
CA GLN A 227 6.63 -37.74 6.97
C GLN A 227 7.71 -38.02 5.91
N LYS A 228 7.48 -39.03 5.04
CA LYS A 228 8.38 -39.33 3.92
C LYS A 228 8.43 -38.19 2.90
N TYR A 229 7.27 -37.62 2.56
CA TYR A 229 7.17 -36.46 1.67
C TYR A 229 8.01 -35.29 2.21
N MET A 230 7.89 -34.97 3.50
CA MET A 230 8.66 -33.90 4.15
C MET A 230 10.18 -34.11 4.18
N GLN A 231 10.64 -35.37 4.14
CA GLN A 231 12.06 -35.72 4.17
C GLN A 231 12.71 -35.62 2.79
N ASN A 232 11.95 -35.88 1.73
CA ASN A 232 12.45 -35.87 0.36
C ASN A 232 12.39 -34.49 -0.30
N GLU A 233 11.46 -33.64 0.13
CA GLU A 233 11.24 -32.31 -0.44
C GLU A 233 11.94 -31.20 0.38
N GLY A 234 12.58 -30.26 -0.32
CA GLY A 234 13.31 -29.13 0.25
C GLY A 234 12.41 -28.07 0.91
N TYR A 235 12.54 -26.82 0.46
CA TYR A 235 11.64 -25.72 0.84
C TYR A 235 10.39 -25.70 -0.04
N GLU A 236 9.59 -26.76 0.05
CA GLU A 236 8.32 -26.86 -0.66
C GLU A 236 7.12 -26.77 0.29
N VAL A 237 5.99 -26.34 -0.27
CA VAL A 237 4.72 -26.31 0.46
C VAL A 237 4.28 -27.75 0.74
N LEU A 238 3.71 -27.95 1.92
CA LEU A 238 3.19 -29.24 2.33
C LEU A 238 1.73 -29.38 1.87
N PRO A 239 1.33 -30.59 1.44
CA PRO A 239 -0.06 -30.92 1.21
C PRO A 239 -0.93 -30.55 2.42
N SER A 240 -2.05 -29.88 2.17
CA SER A 240 -3.00 -29.48 3.22
C SER A 240 -4.36 -30.15 2.99
N ASN A 241 -5.16 -30.29 4.04
CA ASN A 241 -6.51 -30.91 3.97
C ASN A 241 -6.55 -32.34 3.37
N ILE A 242 -5.48 -33.12 3.51
CA ILE A 242 -5.40 -34.51 3.01
C ILE A 242 -6.22 -35.54 3.81
N GLY A 243 -7.10 -35.09 4.73
CA GLY A 243 -7.91 -35.96 5.58
C GLY A 243 -7.34 -36.26 6.97
N LEU A 244 -6.39 -35.44 7.45
CA LEU A 244 -5.87 -35.51 8.83
C LEU A 244 -6.97 -35.07 9.82
N GLN A 245 -7.09 -35.81 10.94
CA GLN A 245 -8.06 -35.48 12.00
C GLN A 245 -7.52 -34.51 13.06
N ASP A 246 -6.20 -34.41 13.25
CA ASP A 246 -5.61 -33.54 14.27
C ASP A 246 -5.59 -32.06 13.83
N LEU A 247 -6.38 -31.24 14.51
CA LEU A 247 -6.54 -29.81 14.20
C LEU A 247 -5.25 -29.00 14.43
N ASN A 248 -4.42 -29.38 15.41
CA ASN A 248 -3.21 -28.65 15.75
C ASN A 248 -2.12 -28.89 14.69
N LEU A 249 -1.96 -30.13 14.24
CA LEU A 249 -1.07 -30.48 13.14
C LEU A 249 -1.50 -29.81 11.84
N ALA A 250 -2.80 -29.82 11.53
CA ALA A 250 -3.33 -29.11 10.36
C ALA A 250 -3.02 -27.60 10.42
N ALA A 251 -3.20 -26.96 11.59
CA ALA A 251 -2.86 -25.56 11.79
C ALA A 251 -1.34 -25.29 11.66
N ALA A 252 -0.50 -26.18 12.17
CA ALA A 252 0.96 -26.07 12.03
C ALA A 252 1.41 -26.16 10.57
N ILE A 253 0.84 -27.09 9.79
CA ILE A 253 1.08 -27.22 8.34
C ILE A 253 0.67 -25.95 7.60
N ASN A 254 -0.52 -25.41 7.89
CA ASN A 254 -1.01 -24.20 7.26
C ASN A 254 -0.09 -23.00 7.55
N ARG A 255 0.37 -22.85 8.80
CA ARG A 255 1.28 -21.77 9.19
C ARG A 255 2.65 -21.91 8.53
N TYR A 256 3.18 -23.13 8.41
CA TYR A 256 4.41 -23.39 7.65
C TYR A 256 4.24 -22.96 6.18
N ASN A 257 3.13 -23.36 5.55
CA ASN A 257 2.84 -23.00 4.15
C ASN A 257 2.71 -21.48 3.96
N GLU A 258 2.02 -20.78 4.86
CA GLU A 258 1.88 -19.31 4.81
C GLU A 258 3.24 -18.60 4.81
N VAL A 259 4.14 -18.98 5.73
CA VAL A 259 5.47 -18.35 5.83
C VAL A 259 6.32 -18.70 4.60
N LEU A 260 6.21 -19.91 4.07
CA LEU A 260 6.94 -20.33 2.88
C LEU A 260 6.47 -19.59 1.62
N VAL A 261 5.15 -19.42 1.45
CA VAL A 261 4.57 -18.61 0.37
C VAL A 261 5.05 -17.16 0.48
N GLU A 262 5.08 -16.60 1.69
CA GLU A 262 5.58 -15.24 1.92
C GLU A 262 7.06 -15.09 1.55
N ARG A 263 7.89 -16.08 1.89
CA ARG A 263 9.30 -16.11 1.45
C ARG A 263 9.40 -16.12 -0.07
N LYS A 264 8.66 -17.02 -0.75
CA LYS A 264 8.65 -17.10 -2.22
C LYS A 264 8.23 -15.77 -2.85
N ARG A 265 7.23 -15.10 -2.26
CA ARG A 265 6.77 -13.78 -2.68
C ARG A 265 7.87 -12.74 -2.59
N LEU A 266 8.60 -12.69 -1.48
CA LEU A 266 9.69 -11.72 -1.28
C LEU A 266 10.89 -11.98 -2.20
N LEU A 267 11.25 -13.25 -2.42
CA LEU A 267 12.34 -13.64 -3.32
C LEU A 267 12.11 -13.25 -4.79
N ARG A 268 10.87 -12.98 -5.20
CA ARG A 268 10.59 -12.43 -6.54
C ARG A 268 11.15 -11.03 -6.75
N THR A 269 11.47 -10.31 -5.66
CA THR A 269 11.90 -8.90 -5.67
C THR A 269 13.15 -8.64 -4.85
N SER A 270 13.60 -9.63 -4.08
CA SER A 270 14.73 -9.52 -3.15
C SER A 270 15.68 -10.68 -3.37
N THR A 271 16.96 -10.47 -3.05
CA THR A 271 17.98 -11.52 -3.06
C THR A 271 17.97 -12.31 -1.75
N GLU A 272 18.46 -13.54 -1.77
CA GLU A 272 18.54 -14.44 -0.60
C GLU A 272 19.33 -13.84 0.57
N ASN A 273 20.24 -12.90 0.31
CA ASN A 273 21.07 -12.23 1.33
C ASN A 273 20.33 -11.12 2.10
N ASN A 274 19.06 -10.82 1.80
CA ASN A 274 18.29 -9.82 2.53
C ASN A 274 18.06 -10.28 4.00
N PRO A 275 18.35 -9.47 5.03
CA PRO A 275 18.11 -9.83 6.43
C PRO A 275 16.69 -10.32 6.74
N THR A 276 15.70 -9.79 6.03
CA THR A 276 14.30 -10.23 6.16
C THR A 276 14.11 -11.67 5.71
N ILE A 277 14.75 -12.05 4.60
CA ILE A 277 14.70 -13.41 4.06
C ILE A 277 15.44 -14.39 4.97
N ILE A 278 16.60 -14.00 5.51
CA ILE A 278 17.34 -14.82 6.47
C ILE A 278 16.49 -15.10 7.73
N ASN A 279 15.77 -14.09 8.23
CA ASN A 279 14.85 -14.26 9.36
C ASN A 279 13.66 -15.18 9.00
N LEU A 280 13.14 -15.08 7.78
CA LEU A 280 12.11 -15.99 7.26
C LEU A 280 12.64 -17.42 7.16
N ASP A 281 13.86 -17.64 6.67
CA ASP A 281 14.48 -18.96 6.57
C ASP A 281 14.63 -19.62 7.93
N THR A 282 15.09 -18.85 8.92
CA THR A 282 15.16 -19.30 10.32
C THR A 282 13.78 -19.67 10.85
N SER A 283 12.76 -18.87 10.54
CA SER A 283 11.38 -19.12 10.95
C SER A 283 10.79 -20.36 10.27
N ILE A 284 11.09 -20.57 8.98
CA ILE A 284 10.62 -21.72 8.20
C ILE A 284 11.25 -23.01 8.73
N HIS A 285 12.54 -22.98 9.08
CA HIS A 285 13.19 -24.12 9.72
C HIS A 285 12.54 -24.48 11.05
N ALA A 286 12.34 -23.49 11.93
CA ALA A 286 11.68 -23.71 13.22
C ALA A 286 10.24 -24.24 13.05
N MET A 287 9.50 -23.74 12.06
CA MET A 287 8.16 -24.24 11.74
C MET A 287 8.19 -25.65 11.15
N LYS A 288 9.16 -25.97 10.28
CA LYS A 288 9.33 -27.34 9.73
C LYS A 288 9.61 -28.34 10.85
N GLU A 289 10.51 -27.98 11.78
CA GLU A 289 10.79 -28.79 12.96
C GLU A 289 9.56 -28.94 13.87
N ASN A 290 8.81 -27.86 14.08
CA ASN A 290 7.56 -27.90 14.83
C ASN A 290 6.52 -28.85 14.22
N VAL A 291 6.37 -28.82 12.88
CA VAL A 291 5.49 -29.75 12.16
C VAL A 291 5.99 -31.19 12.32
N GLN A 292 7.29 -31.44 12.21
CA GLN A 292 7.87 -32.78 12.39
C GLN A 292 7.63 -33.33 13.80
N VAL A 293 7.90 -32.52 14.84
CA VAL A 293 7.66 -32.91 16.24
C VAL A 293 6.17 -33.15 16.49
N SER A 294 5.29 -32.31 15.93
CA SER A 294 3.85 -32.48 16.03
C SER A 294 3.37 -33.75 15.34
N LEU A 295 3.88 -34.02 14.13
CA LEU A 295 3.58 -35.22 13.36
C LEU A 295 3.99 -36.48 14.13
N ASP A 296 5.19 -36.50 14.70
CA ASP A 296 5.67 -37.63 15.49
C ASP A 296 4.88 -37.81 16.80
N ARG A 297 4.46 -36.72 17.45
CA ARG A 297 3.57 -36.77 18.63
C ARG A 297 2.20 -37.36 18.28
N VAL A 298 1.59 -36.91 17.19
CA VAL A 298 0.29 -37.42 16.71
C VAL A 298 0.42 -38.88 16.33
N LEU A 299 1.46 -39.25 15.58
CA LEU A 299 1.75 -40.63 15.19
C LEU A 299 1.89 -41.54 16.42
N ARG A 300 2.65 -41.11 17.43
CA ARG A 300 2.77 -41.86 18.70
C ARG A 300 1.42 -42.03 19.39
N GLY A 301 0.58 -41.00 19.43
CA GLY A 301 -0.78 -41.07 19.97
C GLY A 301 -1.67 -42.08 19.23
N LEU A 302 -1.64 -42.07 17.90
CA LEU A 302 -2.38 -43.03 17.07
C LEU A 302 -1.84 -44.45 17.20
N LEU A 303 -0.54 -44.64 17.42
CA LEU A 303 0.05 -45.95 17.69
C LEU A 303 -0.36 -46.50 19.06
N ILE A 304 -0.48 -45.65 20.09
CA ILE A 304 -1.05 -46.04 21.39
C ILE A 304 -2.51 -46.45 21.21
N THR A 305 -3.28 -45.62 20.51
CA THR A 305 -4.70 -45.88 20.21
C THR A 305 -4.85 -47.19 19.42
N LYS A 306 -3.95 -47.46 18.45
CA LYS A 306 -3.89 -48.73 17.73
C LYS A 306 -3.68 -49.89 18.69
N ALA A 307 -2.71 -49.80 19.60
CA ALA A 307 -2.41 -50.86 20.56
C ALA A 307 -3.55 -51.11 21.54
N ASP A 308 -4.33 -50.08 21.91
CA ASP A 308 -5.53 -50.20 22.73
C ASP A 308 -6.67 -50.86 21.94
N LEU A 309 -6.92 -50.41 20.71
CA LEU A 309 -7.93 -50.99 19.83
C LEU A 309 -7.60 -52.44 19.46
N ASP A 310 -6.33 -52.78 19.25
CA ASP A 310 -5.87 -54.15 19.02
C ASP A 310 -6.10 -55.03 20.25
N ARG A 311 -5.92 -54.50 21.47
CA ARG A 311 -6.23 -55.23 22.72
C ARG A 311 -7.72 -55.50 22.87
N GLU A 312 -8.58 -54.51 22.62
CA GLU A 312 -10.03 -54.70 22.66
C GLU A 312 -10.51 -55.64 21.54
N ALA A 313 -9.99 -55.50 20.32
CA ALA A 313 -10.27 -56.42 19.22
C ALA A 313 -9.85 -57.86 19.56
N ASN A 314 -8.71 -58.06 20.23
CA ASN A 314 -8.26 -59.38 20.69
C ASN A 314 -9.19 -59.99 21.76
N ARG A 315 -9.90 -59.16 22.54
CA ARG A 315 -10.90 -59.61 23.52
C ARG A 315 -12.12 -60.21 22.85
N TYR A 316 -12.57 -59.60 21.75
CA TYR A 316 -13.66 -60.12 20.90
C TYR A 316 -13.18 -61.26 19.97
N SER A 317 -11.90 -61.24 19.57
CA SER A 317 -11.25 -62.26 18.73
C SER A 317 -11.12 -63.63 19.41
N ARG A 318 -11.22 -63.73 20.76
CA ARG A 318 -11.26 -65.04 21.44
C ARG A 318 -12.45 -65.91 21.02
N ARG A 319 -13.54 -65.31 20.53
CA ARG A 319 -14.67 -66.04 19.91
C ARG A 319 -14.40 -66.47 18.46
N ILE A 320 -13.54 -65.75 17.74
CA ILE A 320 -13.05 -66.09 16.40
C ILE A 320 -11.86 -67.07 16.49
N SER A 321 -11.22 -67.20 17.64
CA SER A 321 -10.09 -68.10 17.88
C SER A 321 -10.49 -69.58 17.88
N GLU A 322 -11.77 -69.90 17.88
CA GLU A 322 -12.26 -71.28 17.68
C GLU A 322 -12.49 -71.60 16.19
N ALA A 323 -12.38 -70.60 15.31
CA ALA A 323 -12.47 -70.76 13.86
C ALA A 323 -11.25 -71.50 13.28
N PRO A 324 -11.43 -72.43 12.31
CA PRO A 324 -10.35 -73.08 11.57
C PRO A 324 -9.34 -72.09 10.97
N GLY A 325 -8.09 -72.53 10.77
CA GLY A 325 -7.00 -71.67 10.27
C GLY A 325 -7.33 -70.91 8.97
N GLN A 326 -8.15 -71.49 8.10
CA GLN A 326 -8.60 -70.87 6.86
C GLN A 326 -9.53 -69.66 7.09
N GLU A 327 -10.43 -69.71 8.07
CA GLU A 327 -11.33 -68.59 8.38
C GLU A 327 -10.57 -67.39 8.97
N ARG A 328 -9.51 -67.63 9.76
CA ARG A 328 -8.66 -66.55 10.30
C ARG A 328 -7.88 -65.82 9.22
N GLU A 329 -7.29 -66.56 8.28
CA GLU A 329 -6.53 -65.98 7.18
C GLU A 329 -7.45 -65.17 6.26
N PHE A 330 -8.64 -65.70 5.95
CA PHE A 330 -9.67 -64.98 5.22
C PHE A 330 -10.03 -63.62 5.86
N VAL A 331 -10.35 -63.62 7.17
CA VAL A 331 -10.74 -62.39 7.89
C VAL A 331 -9.59 -61.35 7.87
N SER A 332 -8.34 -61.80 7.95
CA SER A 332 -7.18 -60.92 7.85
C SER A 332 -7.08 -60.24 6.47
N ILE A 333 -7.21 -61.02 5.39
CA ILE A 333 -7.15 -60.50 4.01
C ILE A 333 -8.36 -59.59 3.73
N ALA A 334 -9.56 -59.99 4.14
CA ALA A 334 -10.78 -59.19 4.01
C ALA A 334 -10.68 -57.84 4.76
N ARG A 335 -10.13 -57.83 5.97
CA ARG A 335 -9.86 -56.59 6.72
C ARG A 335 -8.87 -55.69 5.97
N GLN A 336 -7.78 -56.24 5.44
CA GLN A 336 -6.80 -55.47 4.67
C GLN A 336 -7.45 -54.87 3.41
N GLN A 337 -8.34 -55.61 2.75
CA GLN A 337 -9.12 -55.11 1.62
C GLN A 337 -10.01 -53.94 2.06
N GLU A 338 -10.75 -54.07 3.17
CA GLU A 338 -11.63 -53.02 3.68
C GLU A 338 -10.86 -51.74 4.05
N ILE A 339 -9.70 -51.86 4.71
CA ILE A 339 -8.83 -50.72 5.03
C ILE A 339 -8.37 -49.99 3.77
N LYS A 340 -7.86 -50.74 2.79
CA LYS A 340 -7.32 -50.17 1.55
C LYS A 340 -8.42 -49.56 0.70
N ALA A 341 -9.59 -50.21 0.61
CA ALA A 341 -10.75 -49.68 -0.10
C ALA A 341 -11.29 -48.40 0.57
N GLY A 342 -11.39 -48.37 1.90
CA GLY A 342 -11.80 -47.18 2.66
C GLY A 342 -10.83 -46.01 2.46
N LEU A 343 -9.52 -46.26 2.58
CA LEU A 343 -8.49 -45.24 2.31
C LEU A 343 -8.54 -44.75 0.87
N TYR A 344 -8.71 -45.66 -0.10
CA TYR A 344 -8.84 -45.31 -1.52
C TYR A 344 -10.03 -44.38 -1.77
N LEU A 345 -11.21 -44.72 -1.22
CA LEU A 345 -12.41 -43.89 -1.35
C LEU A 345 -12.24 -42.52 -0.67
N MET A 346 -11.64 -42.47 0.52
CA MET A 346 -11.35 -41.21 1.21
C MET A 346 -10.40 -40.34 0.39
N LEU A 347 -9.33 -40.92 -0.17
CA LEU A 347 -8.39 -40.18 -1.01
C LEU A 347 -9.04 -39.70 -2.31
N LEU A 348 -9.92 -40.51 -2.92
CA LEU A 348 -10.72 -40.07 -4.06
C LEU A 348 -11.61 -38.88 -3.69
N GLN A 349 -12.30 -38.94 -2.55
CA GLN A 349 -13.11 -37.82 -2.07
C GLN A 349 -12.24 -36.56 -1.86
N LYS A 350 -11.09 -36.70 -1.20
CA LYS A 350 -10.14 -35.59 -1.02
C LYS A 350 -9.56 -35.07 -2.32
N ARG A 351 -9.36 -35.93 -3.31
CA ARG A 351 -8.96 -35.52 -4.66
C ARG A 351 -10.03 -34.66 -5.30
N GLU A 352 -11.31 -35.03 -5.21
CA GLU A 352 -12.41 -34.22 -5.76
C GLU A 352 -12.56 -32.88 -5.02
N GLU A 353 -12.48 -32.88 -3.68
CA GLU A 353 -12.46 -31.64 -2.88
C GLU A 353 -11.30 -30.70 -3.29
N ASN A 354 -10.11 -31.27 -3.50
CA ASN A 354 -8.94 -30.52 -3.94
C ASN A 354 -9.03 -30.09 -5.41
N ALA A 355 -9.63 -30.90 -6.28
CA ALA A 355 -9.89 -30.54 -7.68
C ALA A 355 -10.88 -29.38 -7.78
N ILE A 356 -11.90 -29.33 -6.91
CA ILE A 356 -12.78 -28.15 -6.79
C ILE A 356 -11.96 -26.94 -6.35
N THR A 357 -11.05 -27.08 -5.38
CA THR A 357 -10.19 -25.98 -4.91
C THR A 357 -9.27 -25.46 -6.03
N LEU A 358 -8.69 -26.36 -6.83
CA LEU A 358 -7.86 -26.02 -8.00
C LEU A 358 -8.66 -25.36 -9.13
N ALA A 359 -9.87 -25.85 -9.39
CA ALA A 359 -10.75 -25.30 -10.41
C ALA A 359 -11.41 -23.98 -9.96
N ALA A 360 -11.53 -23.77 -8.64
CA ALA A 360 -12.05 -22.56 -8.03
C ALA A 360 -11.06 -21.40 -8.20
N THR A 361 -11.05 -20.83 -9.40
CA THR A 361 -10.36 -19.56 -9.72
C THR A 361 -11.09 -18.33 -9.18
N ALA A 362 -11.95 -18.51 -8.17
CA ALA A 362 -12.72 -17.41 -7.59
C ALA A 362 -11.75 -16.40 -6.95
N ASN A 363 -11.74 -15.19 -7.50
CA ASN A 363 -10.92 -14.09 -7.00
C ASN A 363 -11.22 -13.82 -5.52
N ASN A 364 -10.17 -13.73 -4.69
CA ASN A 364 -10.31 -13.38 -3.28
C ASN A 364 -10.91 -11.99 -3.08
N ALA A 365 -10.58 -11.03 -3.95
CA ALA A 365 -11.17 -9.71 -3.96
C ALA A 365 -12.10 -9.57 -5.18
N LYS A 366 -13.36 -9.25 -4.93
CA LYS A 366 -14.32 -8.87 -5.98
C LYS A 366 -14.35 -7.35 -6.09
N ILE A 367 -14.16 -6.85 -7.30
CA ILE A 367 -14.39 -5.44 -7.62
C ILE A 367 -15.90 -5.22 -7.56
N ILE A 368 -16.35 -4.38 -6.64
CA ILE A 368 -17.76 -3.97 -6.53
C ILE A 368 -18.00 -2.81 -7.49
N ASP A 369 -17.19 -1.76 -7.34
CA ASP A 369 -17.16 -0.60 -8.22
C ASP A 369 -15.78 -0.48 -8.85
N ASP A 370 -15.73 -0.27 -10.16
CA ASP A 370 -14.49 0.01 -10.87
C ASP A 370 -13.88 1.34 -10.40
N ALA A 371 -12.57 1.52 -10.65
CA ALA A 371 -11.90 2.77 -10.30
C ALA A 371 -12.52 3.98 -11.05
N ILE A 372 -13.30 4.78 -10.32
CA ILE A 372 -13.87 6.04 -10.78
C ILE A 372 -12.97 7.19 -10.28
N ALA A 373 -12.95 8.29 -11.01
CA ALA A 373 -12.26 9.50 -10.61
C ALA A 373 -13.25 10.65 -10.60
N ASP A 374 -13.13 11.54 -9.62
CA ASP A 374 -13.90 12.77 -9.56
C ASP A 374 -13.46 13.75 -10.66
N ASP A 375 -14.41 14.51 -11.20
CA ASP A 375 -14.15 15.55 -12.21
C ASP A 375 -13.37 16.75 -11.66
N THR A 376 -13.27 16.87 -10.33
CA THR A 376 -12.57 17.98 -9.67
C THR A 376 -11.23 17.53 -9.06
N PRO A 377 -10.13 18.30 -9.24
CA PRO A 377 -8.86 18.00 -8.61
C PRO A 377 -8.95 17.99 -7.07
N VAL A 378 -8.45 16.93 -6.44
CA VAL A 378 -8.39 16.82 -4.97
C VAL A 378 -7.44 17.83 -4.31
N SER A 379 -6.43 18.30 -5.06
CA SER A 379 -5.44 19.30 -4.67
C SER A 379 -4.81 19.92 -5.91
N PRO A 380 -4.47 21.23 -5.92
CA PRO A 380 -4.67 22.22 -4.86
C PRO A 380 -6.13 22.68 -4.71
N ARG A 381 -6.59 22.90 -3.47
CA ARG A 381 -7.95 23.42 -3.19
C ARG A 381 -8.01 24.93 -3.42
N GLY A 382 -8.24 25.33 -4.67
CA GLY A 382 -8.22 26.74 -5.10
C GLY A 382 -9.00 27.68 -4.19
N LYS A 383 -10.22 27.30 -3.78
CA LYS A 383 -11.05 28.14 -2.88
C LYS A 383 -10.38 28.47 -1.55
N ILE A 384 -9.69 27.51 -0.94
CA ILE A 384 -8.97 27.73 0.33
C ILE A 384 -7.75 28.60 0.10
N ILE A 385 -7.01 28.35 -0.99
CA ILE A 385 -5.82 29.13 -1.33
C ILE A 385 -6.20 30.60 -1.59
N TYR A 386 -7.26 30.86 -2.34
CA TYR A 386 -7.76 32.22 -2.56
C TYR A 386 -8.22 32.89 -1.27
N LEU A 387 -8.87 32.17 -0.36
CA LEU A 387 -9.26 32.70 0.95
C LEU A 387 -8.03 33.09 1.77
N VAL A 388 -7.04 32.20 1.87
CA VAL A 388 -5.79 32.48 2.59
C VAL A 388 -5.04 33.64 1.95
N ALA A 389 -4.97 33.70 0.62
CA ALA A 389 -4.34 34.80 -0.10
C ALA A 389 -5.04 36.14 0.16
N LEU A 390 -6.38 36.15 0.24
CA LEU A 390 -7.15 37.36 0.58
C LEU A 390 -6.86 37.82 2.01
N VAL A 391 -6.87 36.89 2.97
CA VAL A 391 -6.60 37.21 4.38
C VAL A 391 -5.17 37.74 4.55
N LEU A 392 -4.17 37.10 3.96
CA LEU A 392 -2.79 37.58 3.99
C LEU A 392 -2.62 38.89 3.22
N GLY A 393 -3.31 39.05 2.09
CA GLY A 393 -3.27 40.26 1.27
C GLY A 393 -3.79 41.51 2.00
N ILE A 394 -4.72 41.35 2.93
CA ILE A 394 -5.22 42.45 3.79
C ILE A 394 -4.39 42.54 5.07
N GLY A 395 -4.09 41.40 5.69
CA GLY A 395 -3.42 41.34 6.99
C GLY A 395 -1.98 41.86 6.96
N ILE A 396 -1.22 41.57 5.91
CA ILE A 396 0.18 42.01 5.78
C ILE A 396 0.26 43.55 5.70
N PRO A 397 -0.47 44.26 4.80
CA PRO A 397 -0.47 45.72 4.79
C PRO A 397 -0.92 46.35 6.10
N VAL A 398 -2.00 45.86 6.72
CA VAL A 398 -2.49 46.37 8.02
C VAL A 398 -1.43 46.18 9.11
N GLY A 399 -0.79 45.01 9.15
CA GLY A 399 0.29 44.72 10.09
C GLY A 399 1.51 45.63 9.88
N ILE A 400 1.88 45.90 8.62
CA ILE A 400 2.98 46.82 8.29
C ILE A 400 2.63 48.25 8.73
N ILE A 401 1.43 48.74 8.44
CA ILE A 401 0.97 50.08 8.87
C ILE A 401 1.01 50.18 10.39
N TYR A 402 0.51 49.17 11.10
CA TYR A 402 0.52 49.15 12.56
C TYR A 402 1.94 49.11 13.14
N LEU A 403 2.85 48.32 12.55
CA LEU A 403 4.26 48.29 12.95
C LEU A 403 4.95 49.63 12.71
N LEU A 404 4.69 50.29 11.57
CA LEU A 404 5.20 51.63 11.30
C LEU A 404 4.71 52.62 12.34
N GLU A 405 3.42 52.57 12.71
CA GLU A 405 2.83 53.42 13.74
C GLU A 405 3.48 53.21 15.11
N LEU A 406 3.75 51.97 15.51
CA LEU A 406 4.47 51.66 16.76
C LEU A 406 5.91 52.18 16.80
N THR A 407 6.55 52.34 15.64
CA THR A 407 7.92 52.87 15.55
C THR A 407 7.99 54.39 15.48
N LYS A 408 6.86 55.09 15.43
CA LYS A 408 6.83 56.55 15.48
C LYS A 408 6.99 57.03 16.93
N PHE A 409 8.06 57.77 17.19
CA PHE A 409 8.34 58.41 18.47
C PHE A 409 8.03 59.91 18.49
N LYS A 410 7.16 60.40 17.58
CA LYS A 410 6.77 61.81 17.52
C LYS A 410 5.43 62.02 18.23
N ILE A 411 5.31 63.13 18.94
CA ILE A 411 4.05 63.62 19.51
C ILE A 411 3.23 64.16 18.33
N GLU A 412 2.16 63.47 17.95
CA GLU A 412 1.30 63.87 16.81
C GLU A 412 0.05 64.61 17.27
N GLY A 413 -0.44 64.33 18.48
CA GLY A 413 -1.68 64.92 18.96
C GLY A 413 -1.69 65.28 20.45
N ARG A 414 -2.70 66.06 20.83
CA ARG A 414 -2.99 66.46 22.21
C ARG A 414 -3.03 65.26 23.17
N SER A 415 -3.59 64.14 22.72
CA SER A 415 -3.69 62.90 23.50
C SER A 415 -2.34 62.32 23.90
N ASP A 416 -1.28 62.55 23.11
CA ASP A 416 0.05 62.05 23.42
C ASP A 416 0.67 62.87 24.54
N VAL A 417 0.45 64.19 24.54
CA VAL A 417 0.90 65.10 25.62
C VAL A 417 0.17 64.83 26.92
N GLU A 418 -1.15 64.60 26.86
CA GLU A 418 -1.98 64.27 28.04
C GLU A 418 -1.60 62.90 28.65
N LYS A 419 -1.16 61.93 27.84
CA LYS A 419 -0.67 60.64 28.34
C LYS A 419 0.72 60.71 28.96
N LEU A 420 1.58 61.58 28.42
CA LEU A 420 2.98 61.68 28.85
C LEU A 420 3.19 62.68 30.00
N THR A 421 2.27 63.64 30.19
CA THR A 421 2.42 64.71 31.18
C THR A 421 1.11 65.03 31.89
N CYS A 422 1.20 65.42 33.17
CA CYS A 422 0.06 65.91 33.94
C CYS A 422 -0.13 67.44 33.83
N VAL A 423 0.52 68.09 32.86
CA VAL A 423 0.54 69.55 32.75
C VAL A 423 -0.70 70.03 31.98
N PRO A 424 -1.41 71.06 32.45
CA PRO A 424 -2.53 71.63 31.71
C PRO A 424 -2.09 72.22 30.38
N ILE A 425 -2.76 71.81 29.31
CA ILE A 425 -2.51 72.33 27.95
C ILE A 425 -3.23 73.66 27.79
N VAL A 426 -2.45 74.72 27.54
CA VAL A 426 -2.93 76.10 27.45
C VAL A 426 -3.74 76.36 26.17
N GLY A 427 -3.37 75.71 25.06
CA GLY A 427 -4.08 75.79 23.79
C GLY A 427 -3.29 75.16 22.64
N ASP A 428 -4.01 74.80 21.57
CA ASP A 428 -3.44 74.20 20.36
C ASP A 428 -3.31 75.26 19.27
N ILE A 429 -2.11 75.43 18.69
CA ILE A 429 -1.86 76.39 17.61
C ILE A 429 -1.87 75.64 16.27
N PRO A 430 -2.83 75.92 15.35
CA PRO A 430 -2.87 75.25 14.07
C PRO A 430 -1.70 75.68 13.19
N LEU A 431 -1.12 74.73 12.45
CA LEU A 431 -0.16 75.05 11.39
C LEU A 431 -0.92 75.69 10.22
N THR A 432 -0.55 76.90 9.84
CA THR A 432 -1.16 77.63 8.72
C THR A 432 -0.12 77.84 7.62
N ASP A 433 -0.48 77.56 6.36
CA ASP A 433 0.39 77.71 5.18
C ASP A 433 0.48 79.16 4.65
N GLU A 434 -0.18 80.11 5.32
CA GLU A 434 -0.19 81.52 4.92
C GLU A 434 1.22 82.12 5.10
N LYS A 435 1.92 82.30 3.98
CA LYS A 435 3.26 82.93 3.90
C LYS A 435 3.20 84.43 4.13
N GLN A 436 2.74 84.88 5.29
CA GLN A 436 2.74 86.29 5.68
C GLN A 436 3.53 86.50 6.98
N GLY A 437 4.86 86.40 6.87
CA GLY A 437 5.79 86.91 7.89
C GLY A 437 5.76 86.21 9.26
N THR A 438 6.59 86.71 10.18
CA THR A 438 6.79 86.16 11.53
C THR A 438 5.66 86.52 12.51
N ILE A 439 4.71 87.36 12.10
CA ILE A 439 3.61 87.90 12.92
C ILE A 439 2.29 87.52 12.23
N ALA A 440 1.50 86.70 12.88
CA ALA A 440 0.20 86.19 12.40
C ALA A 440 -1.00 86.87 13.10
N VAL A 441 -0.74 87.69 14.12
CA VAL A 441 -1.77 88.45 14.87
C VAL A 441 -1.78 89.90 14.41
N PHE A 442 -2.92 90.37 13.91
CA PHE A 442 -3.11 91.74 13.42
C PHE A 442 -4.23 92.44 14.18
N GLU A 443 -4.05 93.73 14.44
CA GLU A 443 -5.03 94.55 15.14
C GLU A 443 -6.33 94.66 14.32
N ASN A 444 -7.48 94.47 14.97
CA ASN A 444 -8.82 94.57 14.38
C ASN A 444 -9.14 93.55 13.25
N HIS A 445 -8.43 92.43 13.19
CA HIS A 445 -8.72 91.31 12.27
C HIS A 445 -9.12 90.05 13.07
N ASN A 446 -10.15 89.34 12.61
CA ASN A 446 -10.63 88.09 13.22
C ASN A 446 -10.19 86.88 12.39
N ASN A 447 -8.89 86.69 12.20
CA ASN A 447 -8.36 85.48 11.54
C ASN A 447 -8.20 84.33 12.55
N LEU A 448 -8.10 83.09 12.04
CA LEU A 448 -7.99 81.88 12.87
C LEU A 448 -6.84 81.98 13.87
N MET A 449 -5.66 82.43 13.44
CA MET A 449 -4.48 82.54 14.30
C MET A 449 -4.66 83.59 15.41
N SER A 450 -5.29 84.73 15.12
CA SER A 450 -5.57 85.79 16.10
C SER A 450 -6.57 85.32 17.15
N GLU A 451 -7.60 84.58 16.74
CA GLU A 451 -8.54 83.96 17.69
C GLU A 451 -7.86 82.86 18.53
N THR A 452 -6.97 82.06 17.94
CA THR A 452 -6.18 81.08 18.70
C THR A 452 -5.28 81.74 19.73
N PHE A 453 -4.53 82.79 19.37
CA PHE A 453 -3.68 83.52 20.32
C PHE A 453 -4.49 84.29 21.37
N ARG A 454 -5.66 84.84 21.02
CA ARG A 454 -6.60 85.43 21.99
C ARG A 454 -7.09 84.40 23.00
N ASN A 455 -7.48 83.21 22.54
CA ASN A 455 -7.89 82.11 23.42
C ASN A 455 -6.74 81.66 24.34
N ILE A 456 -5.53 81.52 23.82
CA ILE A 456 -4.33 81.20 24.62
C ILE A 456 -4.10 82.28 25.67
N ARG A 457 -4.18 83.56 25.30
CA ARG A 457 -4.01 84.69 26.23
C ARG A 457 -5.07 84.68 27.33
N THR A 458 -6.33 84.47 26.98
CA THR A 458 -7.42 84.38 27.97
C THR A 458 -7.23 83.19 28.90
N ASN A 459 -6.83 82.02 28.38
CA ASN A 459 -6.52 80.85 29.21
C ASN A 459 -5.33 81.11 30.14
N LEU A 460 -4.26 81.74 29.65
CA LEU A 460 -3.12 82.14 30.48
C LEU A 460 -3.55 83.12 31.57
N GLN A 461 -4.42 84.09 31.25
CA GLN A 461 -4.95 85.04 32.24
C GLN A 461 -5.72 84.33 33.35
N PHE A 462 -6.46 83.26 33.04
CA PHE A 462 -7.12 82.44 34.07
C PHE A 462 -6.15 81.57 34.87
N MET A 463 -5.02 81.15 34.28
CA MET A 463 -4.01 80.32 34.95
C MET A 463 -3.01 81.13 35.80
N LEU A 464 -2.87 82.44 35.53
CA LEU A 464 -1.97 83.33 36.26
C LEU A 464 -2.62 83.85 37.55
N GLU A 465 -1.87 83.81 38.65
CA GLU A 465 -2.27 84.46 39.91
C GLU A 465 -2.11 85.99 39.80
N ASN A 466 -2.96 86.76 40.48
CA ASN A 466 -3.14 88.21 40.32
C ASN A 466 -1.85 89.08 40.42
N ASP A 467 -0.74 88.56 40.95
CA ASP A 467 0.53 89.28 41.11
C ASP A 467 1.71 88.73 40.27
N LYS A 468 1.50 87.71 39.44
CA LYS A 468 2.54 87.13 38.56
C LYS A 468 2.42 87.67 37.14
N LYS A 469 3.29 88.63 36.76
CA LYS A 469 3.25 89.35 35.46
C LYS A 469 4.35 88.98 34.46
N VAL A 470 5.20 88.00 34.79
CA VAL A 470 6.34 87.57 33.95
C VAL A 470 6.15 86.12 33.53
N ILE A 471 6.11 85.85 32.22
CA ILE A 471 5.96 84.51 31.64
C ILE A 471 7.23 84.19 30.84
N LEU A 472 7.83 83.03 31.11
CA LEU A 472 8.95 82.50 30.32
C LEU A 472 8.41 81.55 29.25
N VAL A 473 8.66 81.85 27.97
CA VAL A 473 8.36 80.95 26.85
C VAL A 473 9.63 80.18 26.48
N THR A 474 9.60 78.86 26.64
CA THR A 474 10.72 77.97 26.35
C THR A 474 10.23 76.68 25.67
N SER A 475 11.16 75.89 25.14
CA SER A 475 10.88 74.63 24.44
C SER A 475 12.12 73.74 24.46
N THR A 476 11.93 72.46 24.18
CA THR A 476 12.96 71.42 24.39
C THR A 476 14.04 71.45 23.30
N VAL A 477 13.69 71.84 22.07
CA VAL A 477 14.64 71.90 20.94
C VAL A 477 14.50 73.18 20.10
N SER A 478 15.52 73.47 19.30
CA SER A 478 15.48 74.61 18.37
C SER A 478 14.46 74.35 17.24
N GLY A 479 13.72 75.39 16.83
CA GLY A 479 12.76 75.29 15.72
C GLY A 479 11.30 75.02 16.09
N GLU A 480 10.96 74.80 17.37
CA GLU A 480 9.56 74.53 17.81
C GLU A 480 8.66 75.78 17.90
N GLY A 481 9.09 76.91 17.33
CA GLY A 481 8.24 78.12 17.27
C GLY A 481 8.25 79.01 18.52
N LYS A 482 9.17 78.84 19.48
CA LYS A 482 9.31 79.71 20.68
C LYS A 482 9.17 81.21 20.38
N SER A 483 9.98 81.72 19.45
CA SER A 483 10.00 83.14 19.08
C SER A 483 8.73 83.59 18.39
N PHE A 484 8.09 82.69 17.64
CA PHE A 484 6.82 82.97 16.98
C PHE A 484 5.69 83.08 18.02
N ILE A 485 5.63 82.15 18.98
CA ILE A 485 4.63 82.16 20.06
C ILE A 485 4.82 83.40 20.94
N SER A 486 6.05 83.72 21.35
CA SER A 486 6.30 84.86 22.24
C SER A 486 5.96 86.20 21.58
N ALA A 487 6.32 86.40 20.31
CA ALA A 487 6.01 87.64 19.60
C ALA A 487 4.49 87.81 19.38
N ASN A 488 3.80 86.77 18.93
CA ASN A 488 2.37 86.84 18.66
C ASN A 488 1.52 86.92 19.93
N LEU A 489 1.94 86.27 21.02
CA LEU A 489 1.26 86.38 22.32
C LEU A 489 1.46 87.78 22.94
N ALA A 490 2.61 88.42 22.72
CA ALA A 490 2.87 89.78 23.20
C ALA A 490 2.07 90.84 22.42
N ILE A 491 1.80 90.60 21.13
CA ILE A 491 0.98 91.46 20.28
C ILE A 491 -0.51 91.24 20.53
N SER A 492 -0.91 89.99 20.77
CA SER A 492 -2.32 89.59 20.95
C SER A 492 -2.98 90.30 22.10
#